data_AF-A0A158PE55-F1
#
_entry.id   AF-A0A158PE55-F1
#
_cell.length_a   1.000
_cell.length_b   1.000
_cell.length_c   1.000
_cell.angle_alpha   90.00
_cell.angle_beta   90.00
_cell.angle_gamma   90.00
#
_symmetry.space_group_name_H-M   'P 1'
#
loop_
_entity.id
_entity.type
_entity.pdbx_description
1 polymer ?
#
loop_
_entity_poly.entity_id
_entity_poly.type
_entity_poly.pdbx_seq_one_letter_code
_entity_poly.pdbx_strand_id
1 'polypeptide(L)'
;MRKKLWKALNGLLCVYKPVDLSVMGLKKQIVKRICTDGNEVVGFPRLPTIKMPVVEPHEKSGALVVVGEREVEDYTMHPLVSGDAFRPEDIRLEEVHQMESTSSGICHHVTRHKLEKLIARIQSDYRKRAFETAEVDLQVRWVSLHVLRSEEAFDLARKGIPRARLFGTQIIYECSVKYFHLPASLGPFHSSHALLEKQISLQNILRNIELCRRIMNSLGKDEGVVYENNSPYEEVREVVDGLDLHIDREYDAMRPVWPRNYT
;
A
#
# COMPACT_ATOMS: atom_id res chain seq x y z
N MET A 1 21.99 4.56 17.24
CA MET A 1 20.61 5.12 17.24
C MET A 1 19.85 4.80 15.96
N ARG A 2 20.42 5.12 14.78
CA ARG A 2 19.88 4.81 13.43
C ARG A 2 19.20 3.43 13.29
N LYS A 3 19.90 2.33 13.58
CA LYS A 3 19.35 0.96 13.44
C LYS A 3 18.09 0.71 14.28
N LYS A 4 18.02 1.26 15.50
CA LYS A 4 16.86 1.11 16.39
C LYS A 4 15.64 1.84 15.84
N LEU A 5 15.85 3.04 15.30
CA LEU A 5 14.79 3.86 14.70
C LEU A 5 14.24 3.21 13.43
N TRP A 6 15.11 2.68 12.57
CA TRP A 6 14.71 1.90 11.38
C TRP A 6 13.87 0.67 11.75
N LYS A 7 14.29 -0.10 12.77
CA LYS A 7 13.50 -1.25 13.25
C LYS A 7 12.12 -0.83 13.77
N ALA A 8 12.01 0.34 14.39
CA ALA A 8 10.75 0.83 14.93
C ALA A 8 9.78 1.36 13.86
N LEU A 9 10.31 1.89 12.75
CA LEU A 9 9.51 2.35 11.60
C LEU A 9 8.94 1.19 10.75
N ASN A 10 9.48 -0.02 10.90
CA ASN A 10 8.97 -1.21 10.22
C ASN A 10 7.69 -1.70 10.91
N GLY A 11 6.54 -1.43 10.30
CA GLY A 11 5.25 -1.92 10.77
C GLY A 11 4.05 -1.30 10.05
N LEU A 12 2.88 -1.48 10.65
CA LEU A 12 1.61 -0.96 10.15
C LEU A 12 1.32 0.41 10.76
N LEU A 13 0.88 1.35 9.93
CA LEU A 13 0.52 2.70 10.35
C LEU A 13 -0.97 2.95 10.04
N CYS A 14 -1.74 3.33 11.05
CA CYS A 14 -3.15 3.69 10.90
C CYS A 14 -3.28 5.21 10.88
N VAL A 15 -3.72 5.76 9.74
CA VAL A 15 -3.83 7.22 9.53
C VAL A 15 -5.21 7.57 9.00
N TYR A 16 -5.76 8.67 9.51
CA TYR A 16 -7.00 9.26 9.02
C TYR A 16 -6.71 10.18 7.84
N LYS A 17 -7.39 9.95 6.71
CA LYS A 17 -7.30 10.82 5.53
C LYS A 17 -8.37 11.92 5.59
N PRO A 18 -8.01 13.22 5.53
CA PRO A 18 -8.98 14.31 5.40
C PRO A 18 -9.53 14.46 3.97
N VAL A 19 -10.64 15.18 3.82
CA VAL A 19 -11.40 15.33 2.55
C VAL A 19 -10.58 16.01 1.46
N ASP A 20 -9.74 16.98 1.83
CA ASP A 20 -9.03 17.86 0.89
C ASP A 20 -7.61 17.38 0.54
N LEU A 21 -7.20 16.22 1.07
CA LEU A 21 -5.84 15.71 0.89
C LEU A 21 -5.86 14.37 0.18
N SER A 22 -5.10 14.25 -0.90
CA SER A 22 -4.90 12.97 -1.60
C SER A 22 -4.06 12.01 -0.75
N VAL A 23 -4.22 10.70 -0.95
CA VAL A 23 -3.41 9.68 -0.25
C VAL A 23 -1.92 9.89 -0.53
N MET A 24 -1.58 10.27 -1.77
CA MET A 24 -0.22 10.65 -2.15
C MET A 24 0.29 11.86 -1.37
N GLY A 25 -0.55 12.89 -1.15
CA GLY A 25 -0.20 14.06 -0.35
C GLY A 25 0.09 13.68 1.10
N LEU A 26 -0.75 12.84 1.69
CA LEU A 26 -0.57 12.32 3.04
C LEU A 26 0.70 11.48 3.17
N LYS A 27 0.99 10.59 2.21
CA LYS A 27 2.25 9.83 2.14
C LYS A 27 3.46 10.75 2.12
N LYS A 28 3.45 11.77 1.25
CA LYS A 28 4.53 12.76 1.17
C LYS A 28 4.72 13.51 2.50
N GLN A 29 3.65 13.89 3.18
CA GLN A 29 3.74 14.52 4.50
C GLN A 29 4.38 13.60 5.55
N ILE A 30 3.96 12.33 5.60
CA ILE A 30 4.51 11.33 6.52
C ILE A 30 6.00 11.11 6.25
N VAL A 31 6.39 10.85 5.00
CA VAL A 31 7.78 10.66 4.59
C VAL A 31 8.62 11.88 4.94
N LYS A 32 8.14 13.08 4.59
CA LYS A 32 8.83 14.34 4.90
C LYS A 32 9.07 14.48 6.41
N ARG A 33 8.06 14.18 7.23
CA ARG A 33 8.18 14.27 8.69
C ARG A 33 9.16 13.24 9.26
N ILE A 34 9.14 12.00 8.76
CA ILE A 34 10.09 10.96 9.17
C ILE A 34 11.53 11.38 8.81
N CYS A 35 11.76 11.90 7.61
CA CYS A 35 13.07 12.38 7.20
C CYS A 35 13.55 13.53 8.08
N THR A 36 12.76 14.59 8.23
CA THR A 36 13.16 15.77 9.01
C THR A 36 13.45 15.43 10.47
N ASP A 37 12.48 14.82 11.17
CA ASP A 37 12.60 14.50 12.59
C ASP A 37 13.63 13.36 12.81
N GLY A 38 13.70 12.39 11.90
CA GLY A 38 14.60 11.24 12.02
C GLY A 38 16.06 11.63 11.85
N ASN A 39 16.34 12.54 10.93
CA ASN A 39 17.68 13.08 10.73
C ASN A 39 18.11 13.97 11.90
N GLU A 40 17.20 14.76 12.46
CA GLU A 40 17.46 15.55 13.68
C GLU A 40 17.84 14.66 14.87
N VAL A 41 17.13 13.54 15.06
CA VAL A 41 17.40 12.58 16.16
C VAL A 41 18.71 11.82 15.94
N VAL A 42 19.04 11.42 14.71
CA VAL A 42 20.26 10.67 14.43
C VAL A 42 21.49 11.58 14.47
N GLY A 43 21.35 12.84 14.07
CA GLY A 43 22.42 13.81 14.00
C GLY A 43 23.54 13.41 13.03
N PHE A 44 24.67 14.10 13.15
CA PHE A 44 25.83 13.86 12.31
C PHE A 44 26.51 12.51 12.67
N PRO A 45 26.77 11.62 11.70
CA PRO A 45 27.44 10.36 11.97
C PRO A 45 28.90 10.60 12.35
N ARG A 46 29.39 9.91 13.38
CA ARG A 46 30.83 9.88 13.68
C ARG A 46 31.53 9.07 12.58
N LEU A 47 32.49 9.69 11.90
CA LEU A 47 33.29 9.02 10.87
C LEU A 47 34.29 8.07 11.54
N PRO A 48 34.39 6.81 11.10
CA PRO A 48 35.43 5.92 11.56
C PRO A 48 36.78 6.32 10.95
N THR A 49 37.86 6.05 11.66
CA THR A 49 39.23 6.24 11.14
C THR A 49 39.70 4.95 10.47
N ILE A 50 40.19 5.06 9.25
CA ILE A 50 40.78 3.96 8.48
C ILE A 50 42.28 4.17 8.33
N LYS A 51 43.02 3.06 8.24
CA LYS A 51 44.45 3.07 7.99
C LYS A 51 44.71 2.98 6.48
N MET A 52 45.32 4.03 5.93
CA MET A 52 45.69 4.12 4.52
C MET A 52 47.20 3.85 4.38
N PRO A 53 47.62 2.93 3.50
CA PRO A 53 49.04 2.67 3.28
C PRO A 53 49.71 3.89 2.63
N VAL A 54 50.81 4.34 3.22
CA VAL A 54 51.69 5.37 2.65
C VAL A 54 52.68 4.66 1.73
N VAL A 55 52.64 5.05 0.47
CA VAL A 55 53.42 4.41 -0.59
C VAL A 55 54.50 5.35 -1.06
N GLU A 56 55.75 4.89 -1.02
CA GLU A 56 56.91 5.64 -1.50
C GLU A 56 57.66 4.83 -2.55
N PRO A 57 58.33 5.48 -3.52
CA PRO A 57 59.12 4.80 -4.53
C PRO A 57 60.40 4.21 -3.92
N HIS A 58 60.66 2.94 -4.21
CA HIS A 58 61.89 2.26 -3.79
C HIS A 58 63.12 2.83 -4.50
N GLU A 59 64.17 3.16 -3.73
CA GLU A 59 65.32 3.97 -4.16
C GLU A 59 66.06 3.44 -5.41
N LYS A 60 66.04 2.13 -5.65
CA LYS A 60 66.79 1.51 -6.77
C LYS A 60 65.93 1.06 -7.94
N SER A 61 64.69 0.66 -7.69
CA SER A 61 63.82 0.05 -8.71
C SER A 61 62.68 0.97 -9.15
N GLY A 62 62.42 2.06 -8.41
CA GLY A 62 61.25 2.92 -8.61
C GLY A 62 59.92 2.24 -8.31
N ALA A 63 59.93 0.97 -7.85
CA ALA A 63 58.72 0.24 -7.52
C ALA A 63 58.08 0.82 -6.26
N LEU A 64 56.75 0.89 -6.24
CA LEU A 64 55.98 1.40 -5.11
C LEU A 64 56.03 0.43 -3.93
N VAL A 65 56.55 0.89 -2.79
CA VAL A 65 56.64 0.12 -1.54
C VAL A 65 55.82 0.82 -0.47
N VAL A 66 55.06 0.04 0.31
CA VAL A 66 54.32 0.55 1.45
C VAL A 66 55.29 0.75 2.61
N VAL A 67 55.52 2.02 3.00
CA VAL A 67 56.49 2.41 4.03
C VAL A 67 55.84 2.54 5.40
N GLY A 68 54.52 2.75 5.44
CA GLY A 68 53.79 2.82 6.70
C GLY A 68 52.29 2.94 6.48
N GLU A 69 51.56 3.18 7.57
CA GLU A 69 50.12 3.38 7.58
C GLU A 69 49.79 4.75 8.17
N ARG A 70 48.93 5.50 7.50
CA ARG A 70 48.40 6.78 7.96
C ARG A 70 46.94 6.62 8.35
N GLU A 71 46.60 7.10 9.53
CA GLU A 71 45.20 7.18 9.97
C GLU A 71 44.51 8.38 9.30
N VAL A 72 43.44 8.10 8.56
CA VAL A 72 42.62 9.07 7.84
C VAL A 72 41.15 8.79 8.16
N GLU A 73 40.34 9.84 8.25
CA GLU A 73 38.90 9.67 8.42
C GLU A 73 38.26 9.07 7.17
N ASP A 74 37.41 8.07 7.36
CA ASP A 74 36.65 7.45 6.28
C ASP A 74 35.42 8.30 5.96
N TYR A 75 35.51 9.03 4.85
CA TYR A 75 34.42 9.87 4.35
C TYR A 75 33.36 9.10 3.55
N THR A 76 33.49 7.78 3.36
CA THR A 76 32.51 6.98 2.61
C THR A 76 31.10 7.14 3.18
N MET A 77 31.00 7.20 4.51
CA MET A 77 29.73 7.35 5.25
C MET A 77 29.35 8.81 5.55
N HIS A 78 30.09 9.79 5.01
CA HIS A 78 29.85 11.21 5.25
C HIS A 78 28.54 11.66 4.58
N PRO A 79 27.72 12.54 5.21
CA PRO A 79 26.45 12.98 4.62
C PRO A 79 26.56 13.65 3.25
N LEU A 80 27.66 14.31 2.93
CA LEU A 80 27.86 14.88 1.59
C LEU A 80 28.06 13.82 0.49
N VAL A 81 28.43 12.59 0.87
CA VAL A 81 28.66 11.47 -0.05
C VAL A 81 27.48 10.50 0.00
N SER A 82 27.19 9.99 1.19
CA SER A 82 26.14 9.02 1.47
C SER A 82 24.76 9.63 1.72
N GLY A 83 24.62 10.96 1.71
CA GLY A 83 23.38 11.68 2.07
C GLY A 83 22.97 11.52 3.53
N ASP A 84 21.79 12.06 3.83
CA ASP A 84 21.23 12.00 5.18
C ASP A 84 20.88 10.56 5.61
N ALA A 85 20.73 10.37 6.92
CA ALA A 85 20.43 9.05 7.49
C ALA A 85 19.05 8.50 7.08
N PHE A 86 18.10 9.39 6.82
CA PHE A 86 16.77 9.10 6.28
C PHE A 86 16.55 9.94 5.04
N ARG A 87 16.46 9.25 3.91
CA ARG A 87 16.13 9.84 2.62
C ARG A 87 14.70 9.44 2.22
N PRO A 88 13.97 10.29 1.49
CA PRO A 88 12.62 9.97 1.07
C PRO A 88 12.57 8.74 0.15
N GLU A 89 13.64 8.44 -0.59
CA GLU A 89 13.75 7.28 -1.47
C GLU A 89 13.86 5.95 -0.71
N ASP A 90 14.38 5.99 0.53
CA ASP A 90 14.58 4.79 1.36
C ASP A 90 13.29 4.38 2.10
N ILE A 91 12.30 5.27 2.18
CA ILE A 91 11.06 5.06 2.92
C ILE A 91 9.97 4.59 1.97
N ARG A 92 9.61 3.31 2.06
CA ARG A 92 8.51 2.71 1.31
C ARG A 92 7.22 2.76 2.12
N LEU A 93 6.20 3.45 1.61
CA LEU A 93 4.86 3.50 2.18
C LEU A 93 3.82 2.99 1.19
N GLU A 94 3.39 1.75 1.40
CA GLU A 94 2.32 1.13 0.63
C GLU A 94 0.96 1.36 1.28
N GLU A 95 -0.05 1.61 0.46
CA GLU A 95 -1.42 1.75 0.93
C GLU A 95 -2.15 0.41 0.80
N VAL A 96 -2.78 -0.03 1.89
CA VAL A 96 -3.59 -1.27 1.89
C VAL A 96 -4.92 -1.06 1.14
N HIS A 97 -5.35 0.18 0.97
CA HIS A 97 -6.60 0.54 0.31
C HIS A 97 -6.44 1.87 -0.45
N GLN A 98 -6.87 1.88 -1.70
CA GLN A 98 -6.88 3.09 -2.52
C GLN A 98 -8.13 3.93 -2.20
N MET A 99 -7.94 5.22 -1.92
CA MET A 99 -9.03 6.18 -1.67
C MET A 99 -9.00 7.30 -2.70
N GLU A 100 -10.18 7.72 -3.17
CA GLU A 100 -10.31 8.89 -4.04
C GLU A 100 -9.90 10.18 -3.29
N SER A 101 -9.40 11.17 -4.03
CA SER A 101 -8.94 12.43 -3.44
C SER A 101 -10.00 13.11 -2.59
N THR A 102 -11.27 13.04 -2.99
CA THR A 102 -12.43 13.66 -2.32
C THR A 102 -13.01 12.85 -1.15
N SER A 103 -12.49 11.64 -0.89
CA SER A 103 -13.01 10.76 0.16
C SER A 103 -12.25 10.98 1.46
N SER A 104 -12.92 11.14 2.60
CA SER A 104 -12.29 11.15 3.92
C SER A 104 -12.61 9.89 4.72
N GLY A 105 -11.76 9.58 5.70
CA GLY A 105 -11.99 8.45 6.62
C GLY A 105 -10.76 7.59 6.85
N ILE A 106 -10.94 6.61 7.74
CA ILE A 106 -10.19 5.35 7.70
C ILE A 106 -10.80 4.55 6.56
N CYS A 107 -9.97 3.91 5.73
CA CYS A 107 -10.37 3.29 4.46
C CYS A 107 -11.76 2.62 4.46
N HIS A 108 -12.76 3.33 3.94
CA HIS A 108 -14.07 2.81 3.55
C HIS A 108 -14.50 3.46 2.23
N HIS A 109 -14.66 2.64 1.20
CA HIS A 109 -15.01 3.05 -0.16
C HIS A 109 -16.50 2.83 -0.50
N VAL A 110 -17.32 2.41 0.47
CA VAL A 110 -18.76 2.25 0.32
C VAL A 110 -19.47 3.36 1.07
N THR A 111 -19.90 4.39 0.35
CA THR A 111 -20.80 5.42 0.88
C THR A 111 -22.25 4.98 0.67
N ARG A 112 -23.17 5.48 1.50
CA ARG A 112 -24.62 5.28 1.30
C ARG A 112 -25.05 5.61 -0.13
N HIS A 113 -24.52 6.72 -0.67
CA HIS A 113 -24.78 7.15 -2.05
C HIS A 113 -24.31 6.15 -3.12
N LYS A 114 -23.12 5.56 -2.94
CA LYS A 114 -22.61 4.53 -3.85
C LYS A 114 -23.46 3.25 -3.79
N LEU A 115 -23.93 2.87 -2.60
CA LEU A 115 -24.85 1.75 -2.40
C LEU A 115 -26.23 2.02 -3.02
N GLU A 116 -26.79 3.21 -2.82
CA GLU A 116 -28.06 3.62 -3.42
C GLU A 116 -27.98 3.65 -4.95
N LYS A 117 -26.87 4.12 -5.52
CA LYS A 117 -26.61 4.03 -6.98
C LYS A 117 -26.57 2.59 -7.48
N LEU A 118 -25.95 1.68 -6.74
CA LEU A 118 -25.87 0.26 -7.10
C LEU A 118 -27.25 -0.40 -7.05
N ILE A 119 -28.04 -0.09 -6.01
CA ILE A 119 -29.42 -0.55 -5.89
C ILE A 119 -30.29 0.00 -7.02
N ALA A 120 -30.14 1.27 -7.38
CA ALA A 120 -30.86 1.88 -8.50
C ALA A 120 -30.51 1.20 -9.84
N ARG A 121 -29.24 0.81 -10.06
CA ARG A 121 -28.84 0.02 -11.23
C ARG A 121 -29.49 -1.35 -11.24
N ILE A 122 -29.43 -2.07 -10.11
CA ILE A 122 -30.07 -3.38 -9.97
C ILE A 122 -31.58 -3.29 -10.24
N GLN A 123 -32.26 -2.28 -9.68
CA GLN A 123 -33.69 -2.05 -9.94
C GLN A 123 -33.97 -1.77 -11.42
N SER A 124 -33.14 -0.96 -12.09
CA SER A 124 -33.26 -0.69 -13.52
C SER A 124 -33.10 -1.96 -14.37
N ASP A 125 -32.11 -2.79 -14.03
CA ASP A 125 -31.85 -4.05 -14.74
C ASP A 125 -33.00 -5.04 -14.58
N TYR A 126 -33.52 -5.20 -13.36
CA TYR A 126 -34.69 -6.07 -13.11
C TYR A 126 -35.97 -5.52 -13.74
N ARG A 127 -36.16 -4.20 -13.76
CA ARG A 127 -37.28 -3.57 -14.49
C ARG A 127 -37.22 -3.92 -15.97
N LYS A 128 -36.05 -3.78 -16.59
CA LYS A 128 -35.86 -4.14 -18.00
C LYS A 128 -36.16 -5.62 -18.25
N ARG A 129 -35.60 -6.51 -17.43
CA ARG A 129 -35.85 -7.97 -17.52
C ARG A 129 -37.31 -8.34 -17.32
N ALA A 130 -38.06 -7.60 -16.50
CA ALA A 130 -39.49 -7.85 -16.28
C ALA A 130 -40.32 -7.61 -17.56
N PHE A 131 -39.98 -6.58 -18.35
CA PHE A 131 -40.62 -6.35 -19.65
C PHE A 131 -40.21 -7.40 -20.69
N GLU A 132 -38.92 -7.74 -20.75
CA GLU A 132 -38.41 -8.79 -21.64
C GLU A 132 -39.08 -10.15 -21.36
N THR A 133 -39.22 -10.51 -20.09
CA THR A 133 -39.87 -11.77 -19.67
C THR A 133 -41.36 -11.79 -19.93
N ALA A 134 -42.03 -10.64 -19.80
CA ALA A 134 -43.46 -10.52 -20.07
C ALA A 134 -43.78 -10.49 -21.58
N GLU A 135 -42.77 -10.67 -22.45
CA GLU A 135 -42.88 -10.58 -23.91
C GLU A 135 -43.49 -9.25 -24.38
N VAL A 136 -43.35 -8.20 -23.55
CA VAL A 136 -43.79 -6.84 -23.85
C VAL A 136 -42.63 -6.15 -24.56
N ASP A 137 -42.58 -6.28 -25.88
CA ASP A 137 -41.51 -5.68 -26.68
C ASP A 137 -41.72 -4.18 -26.85
N LEU A 138 -40.87 -3.38 -26.21
CA LEU A 138 -40.88 -1.91 -26.33
C LEU A 138 -40.12 -1.42 -27.56
N GLN A 139 -39.40 -2.31 -28.25
CA GLN A 139 -38.55 -1.97 -29.38
C GLN A 139 -38.93 -2.85 -30.56
N VAL A 140 -39.27 -2.26 -31.71
CA VAL A 140 -39.70 -3.03 -32.89
C VAL A 140 -38.54 -3.89 -33.38
N ARG A 141 -38.44 -5.14 -32.93
CA ARG A 141 -37.49 -6.11 -33.48
C ARG A 141 -38.22 -7.39 -33.88
N TRP A 142 -38.21 -7.64 -35.19
CA TRP A 142 -38.82 -8.79 -35.82
C TRP A 142 -38.22 -10.10 -35.31
N VAL A 143 -38.87 -10.74 -34.34
CA VAL A 143 -38.70 -12.17 -34.05
C VAL A 143 -40.07 -12.79 -33.79
N SER A 144 -40.26 -13.97 -34.37
CA SER A 144 -41.52 -14.60 -34.73
C SER A 144 -42.48 -14.96 -33.59
N LEU A 145 -43.76 -14.92 -33.99
CA LEU A 145 -44.93 -15.66 -33.49
C LEU A 145 -45.41 -15.29 -32.07
N HIS A 146 -46.48 -14.48 -32.01
CA HIS A 146 -47.16 -13.91 -30.83
C HIS A 146 -46.50 -12.71 -30.15
N VAL A 147 -46.07 -11.72 -30.94
CA VAL A 147 -45.75 -10.38 -30.43
C VAL A 147 -47.07 -9.62 -30.17
N LEU A 148 -47.33 -9.23 -28.91
CA LEU A 148 -48.36 -8.25 -28.56
C LEU A 148 -48.19 -7.02 -29.46
N ARG A 149 -49.29 -6.51 -30.05
CA ARG A 149 -49.21 -5.33 -30.92
C ARG A 149 -48.54 -4.19 -30.13
N SER A 150 -47.63 -3.46 -30.77
CA SER A 150 -46.86 -2.37 -30.14
C SER A 150 -47.72 -1.40 -29.33
N GLU A 151 -48.96 -1.14 -29.75
CA GLU A 151 -49.93 -0.30 -29.05
C GLU A 151 -50.40 -0.90 -27.70
N GLU A 152 -50.70 -2.20 -27.67
CA GLU A 152 -51.12 -2.91 -26.44
C GLU A 152 -49.96 -3.00 -25.44
N ALA A 153 -48.75 -3.28 -25.93
CA ALA A 153 -47.53 -3.28 -25.14
C ALA A 153 -47.25 -1.91 -24.51
N PHE A 154 -47.48 -0.83 -25.27
CA PHE A 154 -47.32 0.54 -24.80
C PHE A 154 -48.36 0.92 -23.74
N ASP A 155 -49.62 0.54 -23.95
CA ASP A 155 -50.69 0.76 -22.97
C ASP A 155 -50.52 -0.06 -21.69
N LEU A 156 -49.96 -1.27 -21.79
CA LEU A 156 -49.57 -2.08 -20.63
C LEU A 156 -48.41 -1.44 -19.86
N ALA A 157 -47.37 -0.98 -20.56
CA ALA A 157 -46.25 -0.29 -19.94
C ALA A 157 -46.67 1.03 -19.26
N ARG A 158 -47.66 1.74 -19.82
CA ARG A 158 -48.27 2.92 -19.20
C ARG A 158 -48.99 2.62 -17.89
N LYS A 159 -49.57 1.43 -17.75
CA LYS A 159 -50.28 1.00 -16.53
C LYS A 159 -49.33 0.59 -15.41
N GLY A 160 -48.07 0.29 -15.72
CA GLY A 160 -47.02 0.03 -14.73
C GLY A 160 -46.11 -1.14 -15.08
N ILE A 161 -45.32 -1.59 -14.10
CA ILE A 161 -44.36 -2.69 -14.29
C ILE A 161 -45.13 -4.03 -14.32
N PRO A 162 -44.98 -4.84 -15.38
CA PRO A 162 -45.65 -6.14 -15.48
C PRO A 162 -45.12 -7.11 -14.43
N ARG A 163 -46.04 -7.83 -13.78
CA ARG A 163 -45.71 -8.91 -12.84
C ARG A 163 -45.50 -10.22 -13.63
N ALA A 164 -44.27 -10.47 -14.06
CA ALA A 164 -43.93 -11.71 -14.74
C ALA A 164 -44.05 -12.92 -13.79
N ARG A 165 -44.78 -13.94 -14.23
CA ARG A 165 -45.01 -15.18 -13.46
C ARG A 165 -43.97 -16.22 -13.87
N LEU A 166 -42.78 -16.13 -13.30
CA LEU A 166 -41.71 -17.10 -13.54
C LEU A 166 -41.77 -18.26 -12.55
N PHE A 167 -41.62 -19.48 -13.04
CA PHE A 167 -41.32 -20.65 -12.20
C PHE A 167 -39.81 -20.66 -11.91
N GLY A 168 -39.42 -20.39 -10.65
CA GLY A 168 -38.06 -20.63 -10.15
C GLY A 168 -37.12 -19.42 -10.04
N THR A 169 -37.47 -18.25 -10.57
CA THR A 169 -36.65 -17.01 -10.47
C THR A 169 -37.44 -15.86 -9.86
N GLN A 170 -36.84 -15.19 -8.86
CA GLN A 170 -37.46 -14.05 -8.18
C GLN A 170 -37.03 -12.73 -8.83
N ILE A 171 -37.99 -11.85 -9.11
CA ILE A 171 -37.76 -10.48 -9.61
C ILE A 171 -37.89 -9.50 -8.45
N ILE A 172 -36.90 -8.62 -8.29
CA ILE A 172 -36.90 -7.58 -7.25
C ILE A 172 -37.52 -6.30 -7.84
N TYR A 173 -38.71 -5.93 -7.37
CA TYR A 173 -39.43 -4.72 -7.83
C TYR A 173 -38.98 -3.45 -7.12
N GLU A 174 -38.67 -3.57 -5.83
CA GLU A 174 -38.28 -2.46 -4.98
C GLU A 174 -37.25 -2.96 -3.95
N CYS A 175 -36.17 -2.20 -3.81
CA CYS A 175 -35.13 -2.44 -2.81
C CYS A 175 -34.69 -1.09 -2.27
N SER A 176 -34.82 -0.88 -0.96
CA SER A 176 -34.48 0.40 -0.33
C SER A 176 -33.59 0.17 0.89
N VAL A 177 -32.61 1.05 1.06
CA VAL A 177 -31.70 1.01 2.20
C VAL A 177 -32.41 1.67 3.39
N LYS A 178 -32.87 0.87 4.36
CA LYS A 178 -33.48 1.40 5.59
C LYS A 178 -32.45 1.80 6.64
N TYR A 179 -31.40 0.99 6.77
CA TYR A 179 -30.32 1.20 7.73
C TYR A 179 -28.99 0.98 7.03
N PHE A 180 -28.08 1.95 7.15
CA PHE A 180 -26.72 1.83 6.64
C PHE A 180 -25.76 2.20 7.77
N HIS A 181 -25.20 1.19 8.41
CA HIS A 181 -24.10 1.36 9.33
C HIS A 181 -22.82 1.08 8.52
N LEU A 182 -21.94 2.08 8.42
CA LEU A 182 -20.58 1.78 7.96
C LEU A 182 -20.00 0.73 8.91
N PRO A 183 -19.29 -0.30 8.43
CA PRO A 183 -18.37 -1.01 9.30
C PRO A 183 -17.42 0.05 9.87
N ALA A 184 -17.44 0.26 11.19
CA ALA A 184 -16.72 1.35 11.84
C ALA A 184 -15.21 1.10 11.92
N SER A 185 -14.75 -0.04 11.42
CA SER A 185 -13.36 -0.50 11.52
C SER A 185 -12.92 -1.29 10.29
N LEU A 186 -11.63 -1.16 9.95
CA LEU A 186 -10.94 -2.08 9.06
C LEU A 186 -10.31 -3.17 9.94
N GLY A 187 -10.94 -4.34 10.00
CA GLY A 187 -10.55 -5.40 10.93
C GLY A 187 -10.56 -4.86 12.38
N PRO A 188 -9.45 -4.97 13.13
CA PRO A 188 -9.39 -4.51 14.52
C PRO A 188 -9.16 -2.98 14.65
N PHE A 189 -8.89 -2.28 13.54
CA PHE A 189 -8.49 -0.87 13.57
C PHE A 189 -9.70 0.07 13.46
N HIS A 190 -9.90 0.88 14.49
CA HIS A 190 -11.01 1.84 14.62
C HIS A 190 -10.54 3.28 14.42
N SER A 191 -11.50 4.21 14.24
CA SER A 191 -11.29 5.67 14.20
C SER A 191 -10.48 6.20 15.39
N SER A 192 -10.63 5.59 16.56
CA SER A 192 -9.88 5.90 17.78
C SER A 192 -8.38 5.63 17.67
N HIS A 193 -7.95 4.76 16.77
CA HIS A 193 -6.55 4.33 16.62
C HIS A 193 -5.83 5.05 15.49
N ALA A 194 -6.53 5.85 14.68
CA ALA A 194 -5.92 6.54 13.55
C ALA A 194 -5.24 7.85 13.95
N LEU A 195 -4.06 8.07 13.37
CA LEU A 195 -3.37 9.37 13.43
C LEU A 195 -4.09 10.41 12.59
N LEU A 196 -4.36 11.57 13.19
CA LEU A 196 -4.86 12.74 12.48
C LEU A 196 -3.71 13.50 11.81
N GLU A 197 -4.00 14.19 10.70
CA GLU A 197 -3.01 14.97 9.94
C GLU A 197 -2.18 15.92 10.82
N LYS A 198 -2.85 16.67 11.72
CA LYS A 198 -2.19 17.61 12.64
C LYS A 198 -1.28 16.95 13.67
N GLN A 199 -1.42 15.64 13.88
CA GLN A 199 -0.66 14.87 14.87
C GLN A 199 0.48 14.08 14.24
N ILE A 200 0.74 14.23 12.94
CA ILE A 200 1.84 13.56 12.24
C ILE A 200 3.17 14.15 12.72
N SER A 201 3.76 13.48 13.71
CA SER A 201 5.12 13.68 14.21
C SER A 201 5.83 12.33 14.29
N LEU A 202 7.16 12.29 14.22
CA LEU A 202 7.89 11.02 14.29
C LEU A 202 7.53 10.21 15.56
N GLN A 203 7.42 10.88 16.70
CA GLN A 203 7.05 10.22 17.96
C GLN A 203 5.66 9.60 17.90
N ASN A 204 4.69 10.30 17.33
CA ASN A 204 3.33 9.82 17.20
C ASN A 204 3.21 8.69 16.18
N ILE A 205 3.96 8.76 15.07
CA ILE A 205 4.07 7.69 14.08
C ILE A 205 4.58 6.41 14.75
N LEU A 206 5.68 6.50 15.50
CA LEU A 206 6.25 5.34 16.20
C LEU A 206 5.29 4.76 17.25
N ARG A 207 4.61 5.62 18.02
CA ARG A 207 3.58 5.20 18.99
C ARG A 207 2.41 4.50 18.30
N ASN A 208 1.98 5.00 17.14
CA ASN A 208 0.89 4.40 16.38
C ASN A 208 1.28 3.04 15.81
N ILE A 209 2.50 2.90 15.26
CA ILE A 209 3.02 1.60 14.80
C ILE A 209 3.05 0.58 15.94
N GLU A 210 3.51 1.00 17.12
CA GLU A 210 3.54 0.14 18.29
C GLU A 210 2.12 -0.23 18.77
N LEU A 211 1.18 0.71 18.76
CA LEU A 211 -0.22 0.44 19.04
C LEU A 211 -0.81 -0.55 18.04
N CYS A 212 -0.51 -0.40 16.75
CA CYS A 212 -0.95 -1.32 15.71
C CYS A 212 -0.37 -2.72 15.91
N ARG A 213 0.91 -2.83 16.32
CA ARG A 213 1.55 -4.10 16.66
C ARG A 213 0.84 -4.81 17.83
N ARG A 214 0.47 -4.07 18.88
CA ARG A 214 -0.29 -4.62 20.02
C ARG A 214 -1.67 -5.11 19.62
N ILE A 215 -2.38 -4.34 18.80
CA ILE A 215 -3.69 -4.74 18.28
C ILE A 215 -3.57 -6.03 17.46
N MET A 216 -2.57 -6.11 16.56
CA MET A 216 -2.33 -7.32 15.77
C MET A 216 -1.99 -8.53 16.63
N ASN A 217 -1.17 -8.34 17.67
CA ASN A 217 -0.82 -9.43 18.59
C ASN A 217 -1.99 -9.88 19.47
N SER A 218 -2.98 -9.01 19.70
CA SER A 218 -4.20 -9.35 20.45
C SER A 218 -5.19 -10.18 19.64
N LEU A 219 -5.07 -10.16 18.31
CA LEU A 219 -5.82 -11.06 17.45
C LEU A 219 -5.20 -12.45 17.54
N GLY A 220 -6.04 -13.46 17.79
CA GLY A 220 -5.61 -14.86 17.76
C GLY A 220 -4.93 -15.17 16.43
N LYS A 221 -3.79 -15.86 16.47
CA LYS A 221 -3.12 -16.33 15.25
C LYS A 221 -3.99 -17.44 14.66
N ASP A 222 -4.49 -17.26 13.44
CA ASP A 222 -5.14 -18.34 12.71
C ASP A 222 -4.07 -19.37 12.30
N GLU A 223 -4.12 -20.57 12.89
CA GLU A 223 -3.15 -21.65 12.61
C GLU A 223 -3.21 -22.14 11.15
N GLY A 224 -4.26 -21.76 10.40
CA GLY A 224 -4.45 -22.13 9.00
C GLY A 224 -3.88 -21.14 7.97
N VAL A 225 -3.33 -20.00 8.38
CA VAL A 225 -2.75 -19.01 7.45
C VAL A 225 -1.27 -19.30 7.25
N VAL A 226 -0.94 -19.88 6.10
CA VAL A 226 0.45 -20.02 5.65
C VAL A 226 0.96 -18.62 5.28
N TYR A 227 1.88 -18.09 6.08
CA TYR A 227 2.61 -16.87 5.72
C TYR A 227 3.57 -17.22 4.58
N GLU A 228 3.23 -16.83 3.34
CA GLU A 228 4.21 -16.84 2.27
C GLU A 228 5.37 -15.93 2.66
N ASN A 229 6.54 -16.55 2.83
CA ASN A 229 7.84 -15.93 3.09
C ASN A 229 8.05 -15.32 4.48
N ASN A 230 7.82 -16.12 5.54
CA ASN A 230 8.85 -16.17 6.58
C ASN A 230 9.98 -17.07 6.06
N SER A 231 10.87 -16.53 5.22
CA SER A 231 12.28 -16.89 5.44
C SER A 231 12.51 -16.52 6.91
N PRO A 232 12.86 -17.48 7.79
CA PRO A 232 13.12 -17.15 9.16
C PRO A 232 14.31 -16.19 9.13
N TYR A 233 14.07 -14.93 9.47
CA TYR A 233 15.13 -14.11 10.03
C TYR A 233 15.58 -14.89 11.26
N GLU A 234 16.70 -15.61 11.13
CA GLU A 234 17.18 -16.56 12.11
C GLU A 234 17.10 -15.96 13.52
N GLU A 235 16.29 -16.61 14.36
CA GLU A 235 16.46 -16.52 15.79
C GLU A 235 17.88 -17.02 16.09
N VAL A 236 18.71 -16.12 16.58
CA VAL A 236 19.93 -16.32 17.39
C VAL A 236 20.41 -17.77 17.45
N ARG A 237 21.37 -18.13 16.59
CA ARG A 237 22.37 -19.13 16.95
C ARG A 237 23.60 -18.41 17.47
N GLU A 238 23.86 -18.53 18.76
CA GLU A 238 25.24 -18.48 19.25
C GLU A 238 26.01 -19.68 18.66
N VAL A 239 27.33 -19.57 18.65
CA VAL A 239 28.34 -20.58 18.27
C VAL A 239 28.96 -20.35 16.89
N VAL A 240 30.06 -19.62 16.94
CA VAL A 240 31.31 -19.88 16.22
C VAL A 240 31.48 -21.36 15.90
N ASP A 241 31.51 -21.73 14.62
CA ASP A 241 32.53 -22.64 14.05
C ASP A 241 32.25 -22.93 12.58
N GLY A 242 33.30 -22.96 11.76
CA GLY A 242 33.29 -23.68 10.49
C GLY A 242 33.01 -22.84 9.26
N LEU A 243 34.09 -22.37 8.63
CA LEU A 243 34.17 -22.23 7.18
C LEU A 243 33.52 -23.45 6.49
N ASP A 244 32.60 -23.23 5.55
CA ASP A 244 32.66 -23.88 4.23
C ASP A 244 31.61 -23.35 3.24
N LEU A 245 32.11 -23.02 2.06
CA LEU A 245 31.42 -22.47 0.88
C LEU A 245 30.59 -23.52 0.13
N HIS A 246 29.55 -23.07 -0.60
CA HIS A 246 29.29 -23.31 -2.04
C HIS A 246 27.89 -22.75 -2.42
N ILE A 247 27.79 -21.54 -3.01
CA ILE A 247 27.69 -21.20 -4.46
C ILE A 247 26.60 -22.01 -5.20
N ASP A 248 25.53 -21.32 -5.65
CA ASP A 248 25.10 -21.31 -7.07
C ASP A 248 23.77 -20.55 -7.27
N ARG A 249 23.86 -19.34 -7.83
CA ARG A 249 22.99 -18.79 -8.89
C ARG A 249 23.58 -17.46 -9.39
N GLU A 250 24.11 -17.54 -10.61
CA GLU A 250 24.69 -16.51 -11.49
C GLU A 250 24.30 -15.05 -11.21
N TYR A 251 25.31 -14.27 -10.81
CA TYR A 251 25.30 -12.82 -10.82
C TYR A 251 25.98 -12.35 -12.12
N ASP A 252 25.21 -11.92 -13.11
CA ASP A 252 25.71 -11.40 -14.40
C ASP A 252 26.19 -9.94 -14.24
N ALA A 253 27.48 -9.77 -13.92
CA ALA A 253 28.12 -8.49 -13.67
C ALA A 253 28.50 -7.71 -14.95
N MET A 254 28.12 -8.17 -16.14
CA MET A 254 28.57 -7.59 -17.42
C MET A 254 27.54 -6.69 -18.11
N ARG A 255 26.46 -6.27 -17.43
CA ARG A 255 25.52 -5.26 -17.95
C ARG A 255 25.80 -3.85 -17.40
N PRO A 256 26.36 -2.92 -18.18
CA PRO A 256 26.36 -1.51 -17.84
C PRO A 256 24.94 -0.92 -17.91
N VAL A 257 24.61 -0.07 -16.93
CA VAL A 257 23.23 0.34 -16.59
C VAL A 257 22.71 1.57 -17.37
N TRP A 258 23.44 2.12 -18.35
CA TRP A 258 22.99 3.33 -19.06
C TRP A 258 23.41 3.40 -20.54
N PRO A 259 22.52 3.77 -21.48
CA PRO A 259 22.95 4.23 -22.79
C PRO A 259 23.33 5.72 -22.69
N ARG A 260 24.60 6.05 -22.96
CA ARG A 260 25.02 7.44 -23.22
C ARG A 260 25.09 7.63 -24.72
N ASN A 261 24.10 8.32 -25.29
CA ASN A 261 24.19 8.82 -26.64
C ASN A 261 24.95 10.14 -26.60
N TYR A 262 26.17 10.15 -27.15
CA TYR A 262 26.87 11.37 -27.52
C TYR A 262 26.69 11.58 -29.02
N THR A 263 25.98 12.64 -29.39
CA THR A 263 26.02 13.30 -30.70
C THR A 263 26.17 14.78 -30.45
#